data_AF-A0AAN8I4S0-F1
#
_entry.id   AF-A0AAN8I4S0-F1
#
_cell.length_a   1.000
_cell.length_b   1.000
_cell.length_c   1.000
_cell.angle_alpha   90.00
_cell.angle_beta   90.00
_cell.angle_gamma   90.00
#
_symmetry.space_group_name_H-M   'P 1'
#
loop_
_entity.id
_entity.type
_entity.pdbx_description
1 polymer ?
#
loop_
_entity_poly.entity_id
_entity_poly.type
_entity_poly.pdbx_seq_one_letter_code
_entity_poly.pdbx_strand_id
1 'polypeptide(L)'
;MAFQQYTWLLWRSRAMSLSAIDDLMGVLGDLFPFLNFDLWKSAFAGVLVAIVIWCLPLASIAPPASITIVPHSVNTTLREGVPTLRWQSIPYEVTGAGFYTAPGQDAIRLATATAYSLSYLALPATRSNYSYDLSFSSPRVRCGDVPPEDQERFDDLFLVNSTAASTELYYNATSFEASSVNFNNYDLWVRTASRNFTCQTWNATYDMTFDFRSGAQQLRVNDIQFLERLPLRKTITSFNDSELTLQGIGAWFDSVSELLVGELTVGGSQDYLTATTNVLQLGLAACPELAELAESRSIDTSTSYCPGGTLERAIEDLYQNATFSLFAYSPVLAPQNESAIVDVTTFRSLNVFRYESWSLIASYVTGVVATALIFCLGVYSLLSNGVSHSTTFSGILFATRNPYLNELAQGQNLATQPLHRAIGKQKLQFGLLTTDTSGLAHPAFGKPEEIARLRKRKGVR
;
A
#
# COMPACT_ATOMS: atom_id res chain seq x y z
N MET A 1 -50.77 18.32 -8.15
CA MET A 1 -51.56 18.24 -9.39
C MET A 1 -51.86 16.81 -9.82
N ALA A 2 -50.90 16.00 -10.28
CA ALA A 2 -51.18 14.63 -10.77
C ALA A 2 -51.90 13.75 -9.71
N PHE A 3 -51.41 13.76 -8.47
CA PHE A 3 -52.05 13.05 -7.35
C PHE A 3 -53.50 13.50 -7.11
N GLN A 4 -53.77 14.81 -7.10
CA GLN A 4 -55.13 15.35 -6.90
C GLN A 4 -56.08 14.92 -8.02
N GLN A 5 -55.63 14.88 -9.28
CA GLN A 5 -56.49 14.43 -10.37
C GLN A 5 -56.80 12.93 -10.27
N TYR A 6 -55.82 12.14 -9.81
CA TYR A 6 -56.00 10.73 -9.52
C TYR A 6 -56.98 10.49 -8.35
N THR A 7 -56.93 11.27 -7.27
CA THR A 7 -57.88 11.11 -6.14
C THR A 7 -59.33 11.35 -6.59
N TRP A 8 -59.58 12.39 -7.37
CA TRP A 8 -60.91 12.67 -7.94
C TRP A 8 -61.41 11.58 -8.90
N LEU A 9 -60.51 11.01 -9.71
CA LEU A 9 -60.82 9.85 -10.56
C LEU A 9 -61.26 8.66 -9.70
N LEU A 10 -60.53 8.41 -8.61
CA LEU A 10 -60.78 7.28 -7.71
C LEU A 10 -62.15 7.41 -7.04
N TRP A 11 -62.46 8.59 -6.48
CA TRP A 11 -63.76 8.89 -5.85
C TRP A 11 -64.95 8.71 -6.78
N ARG A 12 -64.78 8.96 -8.09
CA ARG A 12 -65.82 8.71 -9.09
C ARG A 12 -65.99 7.22 -9.41
N SER A 13 -64.88 6.48 -9.44
CA SER A 13 -64.86 5.09 -9.92
C SER A 13 -65.26 4.05 -8.86
N ARG A 14 -64.98 4.32 -7.58
CA ARG A 14 -65.14 3.36 -6.48
C ARG A 14 -65.71 4.04 -5.23
N ALA A 15 -66.55 3.32 -4.49
CA ALA A 15 -66.99 3.73 -3.17
C ALA A 15 -65.87 3.44 -2.14
N MET A 16 -65.57 4.41 -1.29
CA MET A 16 -64.49 4.36 -0.30
C MET A 16 -65.02 4.72 1.09
N SER A 17 -64.42 4.15 2.14
CA SER A 17 -64.73 4.54 3.51
C SER A 17 -64.34 6.01 3.74
N LEU A 18 -65.11 6.74 4.54
CA LEU A 18 -64.82 8.15 4.85
C LEU A 18 -63.45 8.32 5.52
N SER A 19 -63.01 7.36 6.33
CA SER A 19 -61.64 7.35 6.86
C SER A 19 -60.58 7.21 5.77
N ALA A 20 -60.80 6.35 4.75
CA ALA A 20 -59.86 6.22 3.64
C ALA A 20 -59.83 7.47 2.73
N ILE A 21 -60.95 8.21 2.64
CA ILE A 21 -61.00 9.49 1.93
C ILE A 21 -60.16 10.55 2.66
N ASP A 22 -60.30 10.65 3.98
CA ASP A 22 -59.53 11.58 4.81
C ASP A 22 -58.03 11.25 4.77
N ASP A 23 -57.69 9.97 4.98
CA ASP A 23 -56.33 9.45 4.90
C ASP A 23 -55.68 9.70 3.53
N LEU A 24 -56.42 9.53 2.42
CA LEU A 24 -55.92 9.78 1.07
C LEU A 24 -55.64 11.27 0.81
N MET A 25 -56.38 12.17 1.44
CA MET A 25 -56.17 13.61 1.32
C MET A 25 -55.00 14.09 2.19
N GLY A 26 -54.78 13.44 3.34
CA GLY A 26 -53.69 13.73 4.27
C GLY A 26 -52.34 13.08 3.94
N VAL A 27 -52.29 12.03 3.12
CA VAL A 27 -51.08 11.19 2.89
C VAL A 27 -49.84 11.95 2.35
N LEU A 28 -50.03 13.12 1.74
CA LEU A 28 -48.91 13.96 1.28
C LEU A 28 -48.34 14.85 2.38
N GLY A 29 -49.08 15.08 3.47
CA GLY A 29 -48.65 15.86 4.63
C GLY A 29 -48.25 14.99 5.83
N ASP A 30 -48.90 13.83 5.99
CA ASP A 30 -48.72 12.93 7.13
C ASP A 30 -48.35 11.50 6.70
N LEU A 31 -47.51 10.85 7.50
CA LEU A 31 -47.04 9.47 7.26
C LEU A 31 -47.94 8.40 7.91
N PHE A 32 -48.72 8.77 8.93
CA PHE A 32 -49.60 7.82 9.64
C PHE A 32 -50.66 7.12 8.76
N PRO A 33 -51.24 7.77 7.72
CA PRO A 33 -52.18 7.14 6.79
C PRO A 33 -51.64 5.88 6.08
N PHE A 34 -50.32 5.72 5.92
CA PHE A 34 -49.72 4.53 5.30
C PHE A 34 -49.98 3.24 6.09
N LEU A 35 -50.28 3.34 7.38
CA LEU A 35 -50.59 2.21 8.27
C LEU A 35 -52.03 1.70 8.11
N ASN A 36 -52.91 2.45 7.44
CA ASN A 36 -54.29 2.03 7.24
C ASN A 36 -54.41 1.04 6.07
N PHE A 37 -54.66 -0.23 6.39
CA PHE A 37 -54.86 -1.28 5.38
C PHE A 37 -56.08 -1.05 4.47
N ASP A 38 -57.09 -0.31 4.92
CA ASP A 38 -58.27 0.00 4.10
C ASP A 38 -57.90 0.97 2.95
N LEU A 39 -56.95 1.87 3.18
CA LEU A 39 -56.39 2.76 2.16
C LEU A 39 -55.63 1.97 1.09
N TRP A 40 -54.82 0.97 1.48
CA TRP A 40 -54.10 0.12 0.53
C TRP A 40 -55.03 -0.69 -0.37
N LYS A 41 -56.13 -1.24 0.18
CA LYS A 41 -57.11 -2.01 -0.60
C LYS A 41 -57.91 -1.14 -1.56
N SER A 42 -58.27 0.07 -1.13
CA SER A 42 -59.13 0.96 -1.91
C SER A 42 -58.34 1.81 -2.93
N ALA A 43 -57.13 2.25 -2.58
CA ALA A 43 -56.37 3.28 -3.29
C ALA A 43 -54.90 2.90 -3.57
N PHE A 44 -54.61 1.61 -3.82
CA PHE A 44 -53.24 1.09 -4.02
C PHE A 44 -52.31 1.96 -4.88
N ALA A 45 -52.71 2.34 -6.09
CA ALA A 45 -51.85 3.14 -6.97
C ALA A 45 -51.64 4.58 -6.45
N GLY A 46 -52.58 5.15 -5.70
CA GLY A 46 -52.43 6.44 -5.04
C GLY A 46 -51.42 6.37 -3.90
N VAL A 47 -51.47 5.30 -3.10
CA VAL A 47 -50.50 5.04 -2.03
C VAL A 47 -49.09 4.89 -2.59
N LEU A 48 -48.92 4.14 -3.69
CA LEU A 48 -47.63 4.01 -4.38
C LEU A 48 -47.07 5.36 -4.84
N VAL A 49 -47.90 6.21 -5.44
CA VAL A 49 -47.51 7.56 -5.86
C VAL A 49 -47.09 8.40 -4.65
N ALA A 50 -47.81 8.33 -3.54
CA ALA A 50 -47.46 9.06 -2.32
C ALA A 50 -46.12 8.57 -1.73
N ILE A 51 -45.87 7.25 -1.68
CA ILE A 51 -44.58 6.69 -1.26
C ILE A 51 -43.45 7.24 -2.13
N VAL A 52 -43.61 7.24 -3.45
CA VAL A 52 -42.60 7.76 -4.37
C VAL A 52 -42.33 9.24 -4.09
N ILE A 53 -43.36 10.06 -3.86
CA ILE A 53 -43.21 11.49 -3.54
C ILE A 53 -42.39 11.68 -2.25
N TRP A 54 -42.64 10.86 -1.22
CA TRP A 54 -41.85 10.86 0.02
C TRP A 54 -40.41 10.36 -0.17
N CYS A 55 -40.14 9.52 -1.18
CA CYS A 55 -38.79 9.04 -1.49
C CYS A 55 -37.99 9.98 -2.41
N LEU A 56 -38.61 10.97 -3.07
CA LEU A 56 -37.91 11.90 -3.97
C LEU A 56 -36.75 12.65 -3.28
N PRO A 57 -36.87 13.14 -2.03
CA PRO A 57 -35.75 13.79 -1.32
C PRO A 57 -34.58 12.84 -1.00
N LEU A 58 -34.80 11.52 -0.92
CA LEU A 58 -33.70 10.57 -0.69
C LEU A 58 -32.84 10.37 -1.94
N ALA A 59 -33.42 10.56 -3.13
CA ALA A 59 -32.69 10.44 -4.39
C ALA A 59 -31.60 11.51 -4.56
N SER A 60 -31.72 12.66 -3.90
CA SER A 60 -30.68 13.72 -3.94
C SER A 60 -29.48 13.46 -3.03
N ILE A 61 -29.53 12.44 -2.16
CA ILE A 61 -28.44 12.06 -1.25
C ILE A 61 -27.47 11.07 -1.91
N ALA A 62 -27.91 10.32 -2.92
CA ALA A 62 -27.06 9.35 -3.62
C ALA A 62 -25.89 9.95 -4.43
N PRO A 63 -26.03 11.11 -5.12
CA PRO A 63 -24.95 11.69 -5.92
C PRO A 63 -23.63 11.98 -5.18
N PRO A 64 -23.61 12.60 -3.98
CA PRO A 64 -22.34 12.83 -3.26
C PRO A 64 -21.66 11.54 -2.80
N ALA A 65 -22.37 10.41 -2.71
CA ALA A 65 -21.79 9.10 -2.35
C ALA A 65 -21.09 8.38 -3.53
N SER A 66 -21.17 8.91 -4.76
CA SER A 66 -20.59 8.27 -5.96
C SER A 66 -19.10 8.54 -6.19
N ILE A 67 -18.47 9.34 -5.32
CA ILE A 67 -17.05 9.71 -5.41
C ILE A 67 -16.29 9.03 -4.28
N THR A 68 -15.27 8.26 -4.62
CA THR A 68 -14.34 7.65 -3.66
C THR A 68 -12.92 8.12 -3.94
N ILE A 69 -12.13 8.30 -2.88
CA ILE A 69 -10.71 8.65 -2.99
C ILE A 69 -9.93 7.35 -2.88
N VAL A 70 -9.18 7.01 -3.93
CA VAL A 70 -8.37 5.79 -3.97
C VAL A 70 -6.91 6.19 -4.15
N PRO A 71 -5.98 5.63 -3.35
CA PRO A 71 -4.56 5.83 -3.59
C PRO A 71 -4.16 5.15 -4.90
N HIS A 72 -3.50 5.91 -5.77
CA HIS A 72 -2.98 5.43 -7.04
C HIS A 72 -1.47 5.64 -7.06
N SER A 73 -0.71 4.55 -7.23
CA SER A 73 0.74 4.61 -7.38
C SER A 73 1.11 5.04 -8.79
N VAL A 74 1.78 6.17 -8.91
CA VAL A 74 2.36 6.66 -10.16
C VAL A 74 3.87 6.49 -10.11
N ASN A 75 4.41 5.87 -11.15
CA ASN A 75 5.84 5.67 -11.33
C ASN A 75 6.35 6.71 -12.32
N THR A 76 7.40 7.43 -11.97
CA THR A 76 8.02 8.43 -12.86
C THR A 76 9.50 8.12 -12.99
N THR A 77 9.97 7.98 -14.22
CA THR A 77 11.37 7.71 -14.55
C THR A 77 12.06 9.04 -14.89
N LEU A 78 13.10 9.40 -14.16
CA LEU A 78 13.89 10.61 -14.38
C LEU A 78 15.36 10.24 -14.50
N ARG A 79 16.07 10.86 -15.46
CA ARG A 79 17.51 10.66 -15.63
C ARG A 79 18.24 11.56 -14.65
N GLU A 80 18.93 10.97 -13.68
CA GLU A 80 19.65 11.71 -12.64
C GLU A 80 21.03 11.09 -12.41
N GLY A 81 21.98 11.91 -11.94
CA GLY A 81 23.30 11.45 -11.53
C GLY A 81 23.21 10.72 -10.18
N VAL A 82 23.59 9.45 -10.15
CA VAL A 82 23.65 8.64 -8.93
C VAL A 82 25.09 8.53 -8.42
N PRO A 83 25.31 8.42 -7.10
CA PRO A 83 26.64 8.34 -6.53
C PRO A 83 27.38 7.08 -7.03
N THR A 84 28.60 7.25 -7.53
CA THR A 84 29.49 6.18 -7.96
C THR A 84 30.74 6.16 -7.08
N LEU A 85 31.37 4.99 -6.94
CA LEU A 85 32.58 4.84 -6.13
C LEU A 85 33.81 5.33 -6.91
N ARG A 86 34.65 6.11 -6.22
CA ARG A 86 35.96 6.53 -6.73
C ARG A 86 37.06 5.95 -5.85
N TRP A 87 37.69 4.87 -6.31
CA TRP A 87 38.72 4.13 -5.55
C TRP A 87 39.96 4.97 -5.23
N GLN A 88 40.31 5.97 -6.06
CA GLN A 88 41.45 6.86 -5.80
C GLN A 88 41.21 7.81 -4.61
N SER A 89 39.96 8.02 -4.20
CA SER A 89 39.60 8.88 -3.07
C SER A 89 39.66 8.15 -1.72
N ILE A 90 39.95 6.85 -1.71
CA ILE A 90 40.09 6.10 -0.46
C ILE A 90 41.34 6.61 0.26
N PRO A 91 41.23 7.03 1.54
CA PRO A 91 42.37 7.53 2.28
C PRO A 91 43.32 6.38 2.61
N TYR A 92 44.61 6.59 2.35
CA TYR A 92 45.69 5.67 2.72
C TYR A 92 46.95 6.46 3.09
N GLU A 93 47.81 5.81 3.86
CA GLU A 93 49.11 6.35 4.24
C GLU A 93 50.21 5.88 3.29
N VAL A 94 51.15 6.77 2.99
CA VAL A 94 52.33 6.48 2.18
C VAL A 94 53.59 6.96 2.88
N THR A 95 54.69 6.25 2.68
CA THR A 95 56.04 6.74 3.00
C THR A 95 56.38 7.98 2.17
N GLY A 96 57.40 8.73 2.59
CA GLY A 96 57.94 9.85 1.81
C GLY A 96 58.47 9.46 0.41
N ALA A 97 58.65 8.17 0.14
CA ALA A 97 59.01 7.62 -1.16
C ALA A 97 57.80 7.12 -1.99
N GLY A 98 56.56 7.32 -1.51
CA GLY A 98 55.32 6.96 -2.19
C GLY A 98 54.87 5.51 -2.01
N PHE A 99 55.57 4.72 -1.18
CA PHE A 99 55.13 3.35 -0.87
C PHE A 99 53.94 3.38 0.08
N TYR A 100 52.88 2.63 -0.26
CA TYR A 100 51.79 2.33 0.65
C TYR A 100 52.31 1.77 1.98
N THR A 101 51.78 2.25 3.10
CA THR A 101 52.16 1.77 4.45
C THR A 101 50.98 1.23 5.25
N ALA A 102 49.85 1.93 5.24
CA ALA A 102 48.71 1.59 6.07
C ALA A 102 47.43 2.15 5.45
N PRO A 103 46.27 1.52 5.74
CA PRO A 103 44.99 2.08 5.36
C PRO A 103 44.67 3.33 6.19
N GLY A 104 43.88 4.25 5.62
CA GLY A 104 43.43 5.42 6.35
C GLY A 104 42.43 5.07 7.45
N GLN A 105 42.48 5.78 8.58
CA GLN A 105 41.64 5.51 9.75
C GLN A 105 40.13 5.52 9.45
N ASP A 106 39.68 6.35 8.51
CA ASP A 106 38.27 6.39 8.12
C ASP A 106 37.82 5.13 7.37
N ALA A 107 38.69 4.55 6.55
CA ALA A 107 38.42 3.28 5.86
C ALA A 107 38.33 2.13 6.86
N ILE A 108 39.26 2.06 7.83
CA ILE A 108 39.24 1.09 8.93
C ILE A 108 37.94 1.23 9.75
N ARG A 109 37.55 2.45 10.12
CA ARG A 109 36.30 2.70 10.88
C ARG A 109 35.07 2.23 10.12
N LEU A 110 35.02 2.47 8.81
CA LEU A 110 33.92 2.01 7.97
C LEU A 110 33.91 0.48 7.90
N ALA A 111 35.04 -0.16 7.58
CA ALA A 111 35.17 -1.61 7.56
C ALA A 111 34.76 -2.24 8.90
N THR A 112 35.21 -1.68 10.02
CA THR A 112 34.87 -2.11 11.37
C THR A 112 33.36 -2.03 11.63
N ALA A 113 32.72 -0.91 11.28
CA ALA A 113 31.27 -0.74 11.45
C ALA A 113 30.47 -1.79 10.65
N THR A 114 30.93 -2.11 9.42
CA THR A 114 30.29 -3.11 8.56
C THR A 114 30.49 -4.55 9.05
N ALA A 115 31.66 -4.82 9.63
CA ALA A 115 31.99 -6.13 10.15
C ALA A 115 31.18 -6.45 11.41
N TYR A 116 30.94 -5.46 12.28
CA TYR A 116 30.06 -5.62 13.44
C TYR A 116 28.58 -5.72 13.07
N SER A 117 28.12 -5.02 12.02
CA SER A 117 26.73 -5.10 11.58
C SER A 117 26.42 -6.35 10.75
N LEU A 118 27.44 -7.08 10.29
CA LEU A 118 27.33 -8.24 9.38
C LEU A 118 26.48 -7.96 8.12
N SER A 119 26.36 -6.67 7.79
CA SER A 119 25.47 -6.15 6.77
C SER A 119 26.03 -4.81 6.30
N TYR A 120 25.59 -4.38 5.11
CA TYR A 120 26.04 -3.12 4.55
C TYR A 120 25.43 -1.92 5.30
N LEU A 121 26.15 -0.81 5.32
CA LEU A 121 25.66 0.48 5.83
C LEU A 121 24.76 1.16 4.81
N ALA A 122 23.64 1.70 5.28
CA ALA A 122 22.67 2.38 4.43
C ALA A 122 23.18 3.76 3.97
N LEU A 123 23.11 4.00 2.66
CA LEU A 123 23.25 5.29 2.01
C LEU A 123 22.15 6.24 2.52
N PRO A 124 22.48 7.51 2.80
CA PRO A 124 21.46 8.53 3.08
C PRO A 124 20.51 8.69 1.89
N ALA A 125 19.23 8.39 2.11
CA ALA A 125 18.21 8.49 1.08
C ALA A 125 17.95 9.94 0.68
N THR A 126 17.98 10.23 -0.62
CA THR A 126 17.65 11.57 -1.16
C THR A 126 16.13 11.80 -1.24
N ARG A 127 15.36 10.72 -1.39
CA ARG A 127 13.89 10.70 -1.48
C ARG A 127 13.33 9.52 -0.68
N SER A 128 12.05 9.58 -0.32
CA SER A 128 11.41 8.54 0.47
C SER A 128 11.21 7.23 -0.30
N ASN A 129 10.73 7.30 -1.56
CA ASN A 129 10.44 6.12 -2.38
C ASN A 129 11.01 6.25 -3.79
N TYR A 130 12.08 5.53 -4.08
CA TYR A 130 12.69 5.50 -5.40
C TYR A 130 13.57 4.27 -5.59
N SER A 131 13.75 3.84 -6.83
CA SER A 131 14.60 2.71 -7.18
C SER A 131 15.37 2.98 -8.48
N TYR A 132 16.60 2.50 -8.55
CA TYR A 132 17.46 2.61 -9.72
C TYR A 132 18.42 1.42 -9.82
N ASP A 133 18.86 1.14 -11.05
CA ASP A 133 19.80 0.07 -11.34
C ASP A 133 21.17 0.66 -11.67
N LEU A 134 22.22 0.18 -11.00
CA LEU A 134 23.59 0.66 -11.19
C LEU A 134 24.52 -0.51 -11.49
N SER A 135 25.25 -0.38 -12.59
CA SER A 135 26.35 -1.27 -12.97
C SER A 135 27.69 -0.60 -12.68
N PHE A 136 28.55 -1.19 -11.84
CA PHE A 136 29.89 -0.65 -11.56
C PHE A 136 30.93 -1.75 -11.33
N SER A 137 32.20 -1.39 -11.58
CA SER A 137 33.35 -2.27 -11.37
C SER A 137 33.89 -2.11 -9.96
N SER A 138 34.14 -3.23 -9.28
CA SER A 138 34.61 -3.23 -7.90
C SER A 138 35.37 -4.51 -7.55
N PRO A 139 36.37 -4.45 -6.65
CA PRO A 139 37.04 -5.63 -6.12
C PRO A 139 36.06 -6.57 -5.43
N ARG A 140 36.21 -7.85 -5.72
CA ARG A 140 35.52 -8.94 -5.03
C ARG A 140 36.55 -9.95 -4.57
N VAL A 141 36.54 -10.27 -3.29
CA VAL A 141 37.36 -11.35 -2.75
C VAL A 141 36.68 -12.67 -3.07
N ARG A 142 37.47 -13.61 -3.57
CA ARG A 142 37.08 -14.99 -3.79
C ARG A 142 38.06 -15.89 -3.06
N CYS A 143 37.53 -16.70 -2.16
CA CYS A 143 38.29 -17.67 -1.41
C CYS A 143 38.16 -19.05 -2.06
N GLY A 144 39.11 -19.93 -1.72
CA GLY A 144 39.16 -21.29 -2.24
C GLY A 144 40.21 -22.13 -1.53
N ASP A 145 40.10 -23.45 -1.69
CA ASP A 145 41.07 -24.39 -1.13
C ASP A 145 42.49 -24.10 -1.65
N VAL A 146 43.48 -24.35 -0.81
CA VAL A 146 44.89 -24.21 -1.17
C VAL A 146 45.21 -25.23 -2.26
N PRO A 147 45.72 -24.81 -3.43
CA PRO A 147 46.17 -25.76 -4.45
C PRO A 147 47.26 -26.69 -3.89
N PRO A 148 47.29 -27.97 -4.30
CA PRO A 148 48.23 -28.94 -3.75
C PRO A 148 49.70 -28.58 -3.98
N GLU A 149 49.98 -27.75 -5.00
CA GLU A 149 51.31 -27.21 -5.30
C GLU A 149 51.83 -26.19 -4.27
N ASP A 150 50.92 -25.46 -3.63
CA ASP A 150 51.24 -24.43 -2.64
C ASP A 150 51.06 -24.92 -1.20
N GLN A 151 50.60 -26.17 -1.01
CA GLN A 151 50.31 -26.75 0.31
C GLN A 151 51.54 -26.85 1.22
N GLU A 152 52.68 -27.35 0.72
CA GLU A 152 53.92 -27.47 1.51
C GLU A 152 54.41 -26.09 1.97
N ARG A 153 54.29 -25.08 1.08
CA ARG A 153 54.66 -23.70 1.36
C ARG A 153 53.72 -23.01 2.35
N PHE A 154 52.43 -23.33 2.25
CA PHE A 154 51.42 -22.92 3.22
C PHE A 154 51.71 -23.54 4.59
N ASP A 155 52.18 -24.78 4.68
CA ASP A 155 52.53 -25.35 5.97
C ASP A 155 53.83 -24.73 6.52
N ASP A 156 54.86 -24.50 5.70
CA ASP A 156 56.13 -23.88 6.11
C ASP A 156 55.97 -22.48 6.71
N LEU A 157 55.12 -21.63 6.11
CA LEU A 157 54.86 -20.28 6.63
C LEU A 157 54.27 -20.28 8.05
N PHE A 158 53.48 -21.29 8.38
CA PHE A 158 52.72 -21.36 9.63
C PHE A 158 53.34 -22.32 10.65
N LEU A 159 54.39 -23.09 10.27
CA LEU A 159 55.19 -23.94 11.15
C LEU A 159 56.33 -23.20 11.89
N VAL A 160 56.66 -21.96 11.50
CA VAL A 160 57.86 -21.26 12.02
C VAL A 160 57.62 -20.53 13.36
N ASN A 161 56.37 -20.30 13.79
CA ASN A 161 56.08 -19.53 15.01
C ASN A 161 55.66 -20.34 16.26
N SER A 162 55.38 -21.65 16.16
CA SER A 162 55.04 -22.46 17.34
C SER A 162 56.30 -22.89 18.12
N THR A 163 57.01 -21.94 18.70
CA THR A 163 58.20 -22.23 19.54
C THR A 163 57.84 -22.62 20.99
N ALA A 164 56.56 -22.77 21.32
CA ALA A 164 56.11 -23.35 22.59
C ALA A 164 55.42 -24.70 22.36
N ALA A 165 55.99 -25.78 22.91
CA ALA A 165 55.49 -27.15 22.79
C ALA A 165 54.12 -27.41 23.50
N SER A 166 53.37 -26.37 23.86
CA SER A 166 52.11 -26.44 24.63
C SER A 166 51.07 -25.40 24.20
N THR A 167 51.09 -24.94 22.95
CA THR A 167 50.13 -23.97 22.40
C THR A 167 49.45 -24.54 21.16
N GLU A 168 48.13 -24.68 21.19
CA GLU A 168 47.28 -25.08 20.08
C GLU A 168 46.84 -23.85 19.29
N LEU A 169 46.97 -23.90 17.96
CA LEU A 169 46.57 -22.84 17.04
C LEU A 169 45.17 -23.13 16.48
N TYR A 170 44.20 -22.28 16.80
CA TYR A 170 42.81 -22.45 16.37
C TYR A 170 42.48 -21.63 15.11
N TYR A 171 43.13 -20.46 14.98
CA TYR A 171 42.99 -19.59 13.82
C TYR A 171 44.28 -18.80 13.60
N ASN A 172 44.70 -18.71 12.35
CA ASN A 172 45.76 -17.82 11.93
C ASN A 172 45.39 -17.26 10.57
N ALA A 173 45.32 -15.94 10.48
CA ALA A 173 45.24 -15.27 9.20
C ALA A 173 46.39 -14.30 9.03
N THR A 174 46.99 -14.34 7.86
CA THR A 174 48.07 -13.43 7.49
C THR A 174 47.73 -12.74 6.18
N SER A 175 48.12 -11.48 6.08
CA SER A 175 48.23 -10.75 4.82
C SER A 175 49.72 -10.55 4.50
N PHE A 176 50.02 -10.22 3.25
CA PHE A 176 51.33 -10.42 2.60
C PHE A 176 52.50 -9.63 3.20
N GLU A 177 52.29 -8.81 4.23
CA GLU A 177 53.34 -8.04 4.89
C GLU A 177 54.18 -8.85 5.90
N ALA A 178 53.73 -10.06 6.27
CA ALA A 178 54.41 -10.87 7.27
C ALA A 178 55.42 -11.89 6.70
N SER A 179 55.43 -12.16 5.38
CA SER A 179 56.27 -13.20 4.80
C SER A 179 57.21 -12.69 3.71
N SER A 180 58.52 -12.81 3.94
CA SER A 180 59.63 -12.52 3.01
C SER A 180 59.69 -13.44 1.78
N VAL A 181 58.58 -14.07 1.39
CA VAL A 181 58.52 -15.13 0.39
C VAL A 181 57.53 -14.72 -0.70
N ASN A 182 57.93 -14.88 -1.97
CA ASN A 182 57.22 -14.47 -3.19
C ASN A 182 55.85 -15.16 -3.40
N PHE A 183 54.88 -14.93 -2.53
CA PHE A 183 53.49 -15.34 -2.70
C PHE A 183 52.67 -14.25 -3.40
N ASN A 184 53.07 -13.87 -4.60
CA ASN A 184 52.33 -12.87 -5.39
C ASN A 184 50.96 -13.37 -5.87
N ASN A 185 50.53 -14.57 -5.45
CA ASN A 185 49.35 -15.25 -5.96
C ASN A 185 48.09 -15.22 -5.09
N TYR A 186 48.22 -14.83 -3.82
CA TYR A 186 47.09 -14.75 -2.89
C TYR A 186 47.22 -13.49 -2.03
N ASP A 187 46.10 -12.96 -1.55
CA ASP A 187 46.07 -11.70 -0.79
C ASP A 187 45.84 -11.94 0.71
N LEU A 188 45.14 -13.03 1.06
CA LEU A 188 44.86 -13.46 2.44
C LEU A 188 45.02 -14.98 2.54
N TRP A 189 45.74 -15.42 3.57
CA TRP A 189 45.89 -16.83 3.92
C TRP A 189 45.18 -17.09 5.24
N VAL A 190 44.35 -18.13 5.31
CA VAL A 190 43.63 -18.48 6.53
C VAL A 190 43.85 -19.95 6.85
N ARG A 191 44.37 -20.20 8.05
CA ARG A 191 44.54 -21.52 8.66
C ARG A 191 43.57 -21.63 9.82
N THR A 192 42.75 -22.67 9.83
CA THR A 192 41.91 -23.03 10.97
C THR A 192 42.21 -24.47 11.42
N ALA A 193 41.66 -24.90 12.54
CA ALA A 193 41.79 -26.28 13.01
C ALA A 193 41.17 -27.31 12.03
N SER A 194 40.19 -26.89 11.22
CA SER A 194 39.39 -27.79 10.38
C SER A 194 39.65 -27.67 8.88
N ARG A 195 39.90 -26.46 8.37
CA ARG A 195 40.08 -26.19 6.93
C ARG A 195 41.04 -25.04 6.67
N ASN A 196 41.93 -25.23 5.69
CA ASN A 196 42.87 -24.22 5.21
C ASN A 196 42.40 -23.70 3.86
N PHE A 197 42.42 -22.39 3.67
CA PHE A 197 42.01 -21.76 2.42
C PHE A 197 42.77 -20.46 2.18
N THR A 198 42.74 -20.01 0.94
CA THR A 198 43.36 -18.76 0.50
C THR A 198 42.34 -17.91 -0.22
N CYS A 199 42.54 -16.60 -0.19
CA CYS A 199 41.66 -15.65 -0.86
C CYS A 199 42.44 -14.78 -1.85
N GLN A 200 41.79 -14.53 -2.99
CA GLN A 200 42.30 -13.71 -4.08
C GLN A 200 41.29 -12.61 -4.39
N THR A 201 41.79 -11.43 -4.73
CA THR A 201 40.96 -10.30 -5.12
C THR A 201 40.80 -10.25 -6.63
N TRP A 202 39.56 -10.23 -7.09
CA TRP A 202 39.18 -10.17 -8.50
C TRP A 202 38.49 -8.86 -8.80
N ASN A 203 38.73 -8.31 -9.97
CA ASN A 203 37.90 -7.25 -10.52
C ASN A 203 36.57 -7.88 -10.96
N ALA A 204 35.46 -7.38 -10.42
CA ALA A 204 34.13 -7.85 -10.78
C ALA A 204 33.21 -6.69 -11.15
N THR A 205 32.35 -6.91 -12.13
CA THR A 205 31.26 -5.98 -12.45
C THR A 205 30.02 -6.42 -11.67
N TYR A 206 29.46 -5.50 -10.90
CA TYR A 206 28.23 -5.69 -10.13
C TYR A 206 27.08 -5.01 -10.84
N ASP A 207 26.04 -5.79 -11.15
CA ASP A 207 24.75 -5.27 -11.56
C ASP A 207 23.80 -5.33 -10.37
N MET A 208 23.41 -4.17 -9.85
CA MET A 208 22.60 -4.09 -8.63
C MET A 208 21.44 -3.11 -8.74
N THR A 209 20.36 -3.44 -8.05
CA THR A 209 19.18 -2.59 -7.88
C THR A 209 19.18 -2.00 -6.48
N PHE A 210 19.15 -0.68 -6.40
CA PHE A 210 18.90 0.06 -5.17
C PHE A 210 17.39 0.30 -5.07
N ASP A 211 16.75 -0.16 -4.00
CA ASP A 211 15.33 0.12 -3.71
C ASP A 211 15.24 0.87 -2.38
N PHE A 212 14.63 2.06 -2.40
CA PHE A 212 14.35 2.84 -1.21
C PHE A 212 12.85 2.85 -0.97
N ARG A 213 12.42 2.29 0.17
CA ARG A 213 11.02 2.27 0.61
C ARG A 213 10.89 2.97 1.96
N SER A 214 10.12 4.04 1.99
CA SER A 214 9.90 4.86 3.18
C SER A 214 11.21 5.34 3.83
N GLY A 215 12.23 5.60 3.00
CA GLY A 215 13.58 6.00 3.44
C GLY A 215 14.51 4.86 3.87
N ALA A 216 14.02 3.61 3.95
CA ALA A 216 14.87 2.45 4.20
C ALA A 216 15.44 1.92 2.87
N GLN A 217 16.75 1.68 2.84
CA GLN A 217 17.44 1.12 1.69
C GLN A 217 17.45 -0.41 1.72
N GLN A 218 17.08 -1.01 0.60
CA GLN A 218 17.29 -2.41 0.31
C GLN A 218 18.17 -2.54 -0.94
N LEU A 219 19.26 -3.29 -0.81
CA LEU A 219 20.15 -3.60 -1.92
C LEU A 219 19.86 -5.00 -2.45
N ARG A 220 19.77 -5.11 -3.77
CA ARG A 220 19.67 -6.40 -4.45
C ARG A 220 20.75 -6.52 -5.49
N VAL A 221 21.57 -7.55 -5.35
CA VAL A 221 22.55 -7.93 -6.37
C VAL A 221 21.84 -8.80 -7.41
N ASN A 222 21.87 -8.39 -8.68
CA ASN A 222 21.21 -9.09 -9.78
C ASN A 222 22.18 -10.07 -10.45
N ASP A 223 23.37 -9.59 -10.82
CA ASP A 223 24.42 -10.39 -11.45
C ASP A 223 25.82 -9.90 -11.02
N ILE A 224 26.78 -10.82 -11.05
CA ILE A 224 28.19 -10.55 -10.72
C ILE A 224 29.06 -11.21 -11.78
N GLN A 225 29.82 -10.41 -12.52
CA GLN A 225 30.72 -10.90 -13.57
C GLN A 225 32.17 -10.71 -13.16
N PHE A 226 32.87 -11.83 -12.95
CA PHE A 226 34.30 -11.82 -12.64
C PHE A 226 35.11 -11.57 -13.92
N LEU A 227 36.03 -10.60 -13.86
CA LEU A 227 36.91 -10.20 -14.96
C LEU A 227 38.31 -10.78 -14.73
N GLU A 228 39.24 -9.93 -14.29
CA GLU A 228 40.65 -10.26 -14.09
C GLU A 228 41.03 -10.21 -12.62
N ARG A 229 42.08 -10.95 -12.24
CA ARG A 229 42.63 -10.89 -10.89
C ARG A 229 43.40 -9.58 -10.67
N LEU A 230 43.20 -8.95 -9.51
CA LEU A 230 43.88 -7.71 -9.13
C LEU A 230 45.09 -7.99 -8.24
N PRO A 231 46.33 -7.66 -8.66
CA PRO A 231 47.50 -7.76 -7.80
C PRO A 231 47.56 -6.53 -6.87
N LEU A 232 47.04 -6.66 -5.65
CA LEU A 232 46.81 -5.53 -4.74
C LEU A 232 48.06 -4.74 -4.33
N ARG A 233 49.25 -5.35 -4.39
CA ARG A 233 50.51 -4.69 -4.01
C ARG A 233 51.52 -4.79 -5.14
N LYS A 234 51.53 -3.77 -6.00
CA LYS A 234 52.56 -3.51 -7.02
C LYS A 234 53.34 -2.26 -6.59
N THR A 235 54.67 -2.29 -6.68
CA THR A 235 55.49 -1.09 -6.49
C THR A 235 55.01 -0.01 -7.47
N ILE A 236 54.60 1.15 -6.95
CA ILE A 236 54.23 2.27 -7.80
C ILE A 236 55.49 2.74 -8.49
N THR A 237 55.53 2.53 -9.80
CA THR A 237 56.63 2.99 -10.64
C THR A 237 56.24 4.26 -11.40
N SER A 238 54.94 4.57 -11.45
CA SER A 238 54.38 5.73 -12.13
C SER A 238 53.12 6.26 -11.42
N PHE A 239 52.98 7.58 -11.28
CA PHE A 239 51.75 8.22 -10.75
C PHE A 239 50.63 8.24 -11.81
N ASN A 240 50.29 7.08 -12.35
CA ASN A 240 49.19 6.92 -13.30
C ASN A 240 47.87 6.65 -12.56
N ASP A 241 46.75 7.12 -13.11
CA ASP A 241 45.41 6.95 -12.50
C ASP A 241 45.07 5.48 -12.19
N SER A 242 45.50 4.55 -13.05
CA SER A 242 45.30 3.11 -12.84
C SER A 242 46.09 2.57 -11.63
N GLU A 243 47.32 3.03 -11.41
CA GLU A 243 48.14 2.58 -10.26
C GLU A 243 47.59 3.16 -8.94
N LEU A 244 47.10 4.41 -8.96
CA LEU A 244 46.40 5.02 -7.81
C LEU A 244 45.08 4.31 -7.47
N THR A 245 44.34 3.87 -8.49
CA THR A 245 43.11 3.06 -8.31
C THR A 245 43.44 1.75 -7.61
N LEU A 246 44.49 1.07 -8.07
CA LEU A 246 44.94 -0.20 -7.51
C LEU A 246 45.40 -0.04 -6.05
N GLN A 247 46.11 1.05 -5.75
CA GLN A 247 46.53 1.37 -4.37
C GLN A 247 45.34 1.65 -3.46
N GLY A 248 44.33 2.39 -3.93
CA GLY A 248 43.10 2.62 -3.17
C GLY A 248 42.31 1.33 -2.92
N ILE A 249 42.25 0.44 -3.91
CA ILE A 249 41.66 -0.90 -3.76
C ILE A 249 42.46 -1.74 -2.74
N GLY A 250 43.80 -1.72 -2.80
CA GLY A 250 44.67 -2.40 -1.84
C GLY A 250 44.50 -1.88 -0.42
N ALA A 251 44.45 -0.56 -0.25
CA ALA A 251 44.18 0.08 1.04
C ALA A 251 42.81 -0.32 1.60
N TRP A 252 41.79 -0.39 0.76
CA TRP A 252 40.48 -0.84 1.17
C TRP A 252 40.48 -2.31 1.60
N PHE A 253 41.14 -3.17 0.83
CA PHE A 253 41.30 -4.57 1.18
C PHE A 253 41.98 -4.74 2.53
N ASP A 254 43.07 -4.00 2.75
CA ASP A 254 43.81 -4.04 4.01
C ASP A 254 42.95 -3.58 5.19
N SER A 255 42.15 -2.52 5.01
CA SER A 255 41.22 -2.01 6.02
C SER A 255 40.25 -3.07 6.54
N VAL A 256 39.77 -3.96 5.66
CA VAL A 256 38.90 -5.08 6.04
C VAL A 256 39.74 -6.24 6.59
N SER A 257 40.92 -6.48 6.00
CA SER A 257 41.81 -7.57 6.41
C SER A 257 42.36 -7.38 7.83
N GLU A 258 42.57 -6.14 8.30
CA GLU A 258 43.04 -5.84 9.65
C GLU A 258 42.11 -6.39 10.74
N LEU A 259 40.84 -6.62 10.43
CA LEU A 259 39.88 -7.25 11.34
C LEU A 259 40.02 -8.77 11.41
N LEU A 260 40.60 -9.36 10.36
CA LEU A 260 40.75 -10.80 10.17
C LEU A 260 42.16 -11.29 10.53
N VAL A 261 43.19 -10.53 10.15
CA VAL A 261 44.60 -10.87 10.32
C VAL A 261 44.96 -10.96 11.80
N GLY A 262 45.80 -11.94 12.12
CA GLY A 262 46.23 -12.26 13.47
C GLY A 262 46.04 -13.72 13.82
N GLU A 263 46.50 -14.07 15.01
CA GLU A 263 46.54 -15.42 15.54
C GLU A 263 45.63 -15.57 16.76
N LEU A 264 45.08 -16.77 16.88
CA LEU A 264 44.26 -17.24 17.98
C LEU A 264 44.84 -18.54 18.49
N THR A 265 45.47 -18.46 19.65
CA THR A 265 46.14 -19.60 20.27
C THR A 265 45.60 -19.84 21.67
N VAL A 266 45.52 -21.11 22.05
CA VAL A 266 45.24 -21.54 23.42
C VAL A 266 46.44 -22.30 23.92
N GLY A 267 46.96 -21.92 25.08
CA GLY A 267 48.04 -22.69 25.68
C GLY A 267 48.52 -22.20 27.03
N GLY A 268 49.53 -22.91 27.54
CA GLY A 268 50.05 -22.71 28.90
C GLY A 268 49.33 -23.57 29.94
N SER A 269 49.76 -23.47 31.20
CA SER A 269 49.28 -24.33 32.30
C SER A 269 47.81 -24.09 32.73
N GLN A 270 47.15 -23.07 32.17
CA GLN A 270 45.76 -22.70 32.46
C GLN A 270 44.92 -22.48 31.20
N ASP A 271 45.36 -22.98 30.04
CA ASP A 271 44.66 -22.84 28.75
C ASP A 271 44.27 -21.37 28.46
N TYR A 272 45.24 -20.46 28.56
CA TYR A 272 44.99 -19.05 28.32
C TYR A 272 44.78 -18.80 26.83
N LEU A 273 43.68 -18.14 26.50
CA LEU A 273 43.37 -17.73 25.13
C LEU A 273 44.11 -16.42 24.83
N THR A 274 45.01 -16.48 23.86
CA THR A 274 45.67 -15.29 23.30
C THR A 274 45.06 -15.01 21.93
N ALA A 275 44.40 -13.86 21.80
CA ALA A 275 43.83 -13.39 20.55
C ALA A 275 44.52 -12.08 20.14
N THR A 276 45.15 -12.09 18.96
CA THR A 276 45.69 -10.87 18.32
C THR A 276 44.80 -10.35 17.20
N THR A 277 43.76 -11.13 16.86
CA THR A 277 42.74 -10.82 15.85
C THR A 277 41.41 -10.42 16.50
N ASN A 278 40.58 -9.66 15.77
CA ASN A 278 39.24 -9.28 16.19
C ASN A 278 38.14 -10.23 15.70
N VAL A 279 38.49 -11.35 15.05
CA VAL A 279 37.54 -12.32 14.47
C VAL A 279 36.49 -12.82 15.47
N LEU A 280 36.85 -12.96 16.75
CA LEU A 280 35.89 -13.38 17.79
C LEU A 280 34.85 -12.32 18.15
N GLN A 281 35.09 -11.05 17.84
CA GLN A 281 34.13 -9.96 18.05
C GLN A 281 33.19 -9.80 16.84
N LEU A 282 33.50 -10.45 15.72
CA LEU A 282 32.69 -10.48 14.52
C LEU A 282 31.72 -11.66 14.57
N GLY A 283 30.63 -11.59 13.80
CA GLY A 283 29.73 -12.74 13.61
C GLY A 283 30.35 -13.96 12.93
N LEU A 284 31.61 -13.85 12.48
CA LEU A 284 32.40 -14.96 11.95
C LEU A 284 32.70 -16.02 13.02
N ALA A 285 32.70 -15.65 14.30
CA ALA A 285 32.90 -16.58 15.42
C ALA A 285 31.86 -17.71 15.47
N ALA A 286 30.68 -17.52 14.86
CA ALA A 286 29.63 -18.53 14.80
C ALA A 286 29.82 -19.56 13.67
N CYS A 287 30.86 -19.42 12.84
CA CYS A 287 31.12 -20.35 11.74
C CYS A 287 31.70 -21.68 12.24
N PRO A 288 31.36 -22.81 11.58
CA PRO A 288 31.71 -24.15 12.07
C PRO A 288 33.22 -24.35 12.19
N GLU A 289 34.02 -23.67 11.37
CA GLU A 289 35.48 -23.74 11.39
C GLU A 289 36.11 -23.13 12.65
N LEU A 290 35.34 -22.31 13.40
CA LEU A 290 35.73 -21.67 14.67
C LEU A 290 34.91 -22.17 15.87
N ALA A 291 33.97 -23.09 15.65
CA ALA A 291 32.98 -23.49 16.65
C ALA A 291 33.59 -24.18 17.88
N GLU A 292 34.65 -24.98 17.69
CA GLU A 292 35.34 -25.70 18.77
C GLU A 292 35.89 -24.74 19.84
N LEU A 293 36.39 -23.58 19.40
CA LEU A 293 36.87 -22.55 20.31
C LEU A 293 35.72 -21.75 20.93
N ALA A 294 34.68 -21.46 20.16
CA ALA A 294 33.53 -20.69 20.63
C ALA A 294 32.72 -21.44 21.71
N GLU A 295 32.65 -22.77 21.64
CA GLU A 295 32.03 -23.63 22.66
C GLU A 295 32.77 -23.55 24.01
N SER A 296 34.12 -23.49 23.99
CA SER A 296 34.94 -23.32 25.21
C SER A 296 34.66 -22.00 25.97
N ARG A 297 34.02 -21.02 25.31
CA ARG A 297 33.76 -19.67 25.83
C ARG A 297 32.28 -19.34 25.98
N SER A 298 31.39 -20.33 25.89
CA SER A 298 29.93 -20.13 25.99
C SER A 298 29.37 -19.15 24.96
N ILE A 299 30.04 -19.03 23.80
CA ILE A 299 29.50 -18.32 22.64
C ILE A 299 28.51 -19.27 21.97
N ASP A 300 27.28 -18.81 21.75
CA ASP A 300 26.22 -19.62 21.12
C ASP A 300 26.60 -19.89 19.64
N THR A 301 27.09 -21.09 19.36
CA THR A 301 27.55 -21.55 18.04
C THR A 301 26.46 -22.29 17.27
N SER A 302 25.22 -21.82 17.38
CA SER A 302 24.16 -22.35 16.50
C SER A 302 24.51 -22.03 15.04
N THR A 303 24.58 -23.07 14.21
CA THR A 303 24.96 -23.03 12.79
C THR A 303 24.13 -22.08 11.93
N SER A 304 23.00 -21.59 12.46
CA SER A 304 22.13 -20.59 11.83
C SER A 304 22.68 -19.16 11.85
N TYR A 305 23.75 -18.86 12.59
CA TYR A 305 24.28 -17.49 12.73
C TYR A 305 25.48 -17.18 11.81
N CYS A 306 26.12 -18.18 11.18
CA CYS A 306 27.23 -17.94 10.24
C CYS A 306 26.72 -17.47 8.87
N PRO A 307 27.10 -16.27 8.40
CA PRO A 307 26.79 -15.81 7.05
C PRO A 307 27.36 -16.78 6.00
N GLY A 308 26.56 -17.28 5.06
CA GLY A 308 27.03 -18.19 4.01
C GLY A 308 27.37 -19.63 4.45
N GLY A 309 27.26 -19.94 5.75
CA GLY A 309 27.37 -21.30 6.33
C GLY A 309 28.80 -21.86 6.49
N THR A 310 29.81 -21.21 5.91
CA THR A 310 31.23 -21.57 5.99
C THR A 310 32.04 -20.29 6.17
N LEU A 311 33.15 -20.35 6.90
CA LEU A 311 34.03 -19.20 7.13
C LEU A 311 34.52 -18.56 5.81
N GLU A 312 34.81 -19.37 4.80
CA GLU A 312 35.20 -18.94 3.45
C GLU A 312 34.20 -17.95 2.83
N ARG A 313 32.92 -18.35 2.73
CA ARG A 313 31.84 -17.52 2.21
C ARG A 313 31.51 -16.34 3.11
N ALA A 314 31.60 -16.52 4.43
CA ALA A 314 31.37 -15.45 5.38
C ALA A 314 32.37 -14.30 5.19
N ILE A 315 33.63 -14.62 4.88
CA ILE A 315 34.66 -13.65 4.55
C ILE A 315 34.35 -12.97 3.20
N GLU A 316 33.98 -13.72 2.16
CA GLU A 316 33.56 -13.14 0.87
C GLU A 316 32.39 -12.15 1.04
N ASP A 317 31.37 -12.55 1.81
CA ASP A 317 30.19 -11.73 2.10
C ASP A 317 30.55 -10.49 2.93
N LEU A 318 31.52 -10.60 3.86
CA LEU A 318 32.05 -9.46 4.62
C LEU A 318 32.69 -8.44 3.68
N TYR A 319 33.60 -8.87 2.80
CA TYR A 319 34.25 -7.97 1.84
C TYR A 319 33.23 -7.34 0.87
N GLN A 320 32.22 -8.10 0.45
CA GLN A 320 31.14 -7.59 -0.39
C GLN A 320 30.28 -6.53 0.33
N ASN A 321 29.83 -6.81 1.55
CA ASN A 321 29.02 -5.87 2.35
C ASN A 321 29.81 -4.63 2.75
N ALA A 322 31.09 -4.79 3.08
CA ALA A 322 31.99 -3.67 3.35
C ALA A 322 32.07 -2.77 2.11
N THR A 323 32.28 -3.35 0.93
CA THR A 323 32.33 -2.61 -0.34
C THR A 323 31.02 -1.85 -0.62
N PHE A 324 29.86 -2.46 -0.39
CA PHE A 324 28.57 -1.76 -0.55
C PHE A 324 28.39 -0.61 0.43
N SER A 325 29.05 -0.69 1.59
CA SER A 325 28.99 0.37 2.60
C SER A 325 29.81 1.59 2.23
N LEU A 326 30.74 1.48 1.27
CA LEU A 326 31.44 2.64 0.71
C LEU A 326 30.48 3.65 0.08
N PHE A 327 29.33 3.19 -0.43
CA PHE A 327 28.32 4.11 -0.94
C PHE A 327 27.81 5.06 0.15
N ALA A 328 27.74 4.62 1.41
CA ALA A 328 27.32 5.47 2.53
C ALA A 328 28.36 6.55 2.92
N TYR A 329 29.61 6.43 2.48
CA TYR A 329 30.70 7.33 2.86
C TYR A 329 30.99 8.38 1.76
N SER A 330 30.48 9.59 1.98
CA SER A 330 30.52 10.71 1.03
C SER A 330 31.90 11.03 0.42
N PRO A 331 33.03 11.02 1.16
CA PRO A 331 34.34 11.38 0.60
C PRO A 331 34.88 10.44 -0.49
N VAL A 332 34.41 9.18 -0.53
CA VAL A 332 34.82 8.19 -1.54
C VAL A 332 33.90 8.22 -2.77
N LEU A 333 32.79 8.97 -2.71
CA LEU A 333 31.89 9.14 -3.83
C LEU A 333 32.52 10.06 -4.89
N ALA A 334 32.30 9.71 -6.15
CA ALA A 334 32.69 10.57 -7.25
C ALA A 334 31.92 11.91 -7.18
N PRO A 335 32.59 13.04 -7.51
CA PRO A 335 31.93 14.32 -7.64
C PRO A 335 30.86 14.27 -8.73
N GLN A 336 29.88 15.18 -8.66
CA GLN A 336 28.70 15.16 -9.55
C GLN A 336 29.05 15.13 -11.06
N ASN A 337 30.18 15.69 -11.46
CA ASN A 337 30.61 15.72 -12.86
C ASN A 337 31.02 14.34 -13.41
N GLU A 338 31.32 13.37 -12.54
CA GLU A 338 31.71 12.00 -12.89
C GLU A 338 30.71 10.96 -12.37
N SER A 339 29.54 11.42 -11.90
CA SER A 339 28.45 10.54 -11.50
C SER A 339 27.86 9.81 -12.69
N ALA A 340 27.43 8.55 -12.49
CA ALA A 340 26.73 7.80 -13.52
C ALA A 340 25.31 8.35 -13.69
N ILE A 341 24.92 8.68 -14.93
CA ILE A 341 23.57 9.13 -15.24
C ILE A 341 22.70 7.90 -15.50
N VAL A 342 21.77 7.64 -14.58
CA VAL A 342 20.92 6.44 -14.57
C VAL A 342 19.45 6.85 -14.56
N ASP A 343 18.60 5.97 -15.09
CA ASP A 343 17.15 6.14 -15.05
C ASP A 343 16.63 5.78 -13.65
N VAL A 344 16.29 6.81 -12.87
CA VAL A 344 15.75 6.66 -11.51
C VAL A 344 14.23 6.61 -11.55
N THR A 345 13.66 5.54 -11.05
CA THR A 345 12.21 5.36 -10.92
C THR A 345 11.74 5.86 -9.56
N THR A 346 10.89 6.88 -9.51
CA THR A 346 10.32 7.41 -8.26
C THR A 346 8.89 6.93 -8.09
N PHE A 347 8.53 6.49 -6.89
CA PHE A 347 7.17 6.04 -6.55
C PHE A 347 6.43 7.12 -5.78
N ARG A 348 5.31 7.60 -6.31
CA ARG A 348 4.44 8.55 -5.61
C ARG A 348 3.03 8.00 -5.53
N SER A 349 2.47 7.98 -4.32
CA SER A 349 1.06 7.69 -4.11
C SER A 349 0.28 8.99 -4.23
N LEU A 350 -0.54 9.11 -5.27
CA LEU A 350 -1.44 10.25 -5.47
C LEU A 350 -2.87 9.81 -5.17
N ASN A 351 -3.62 10.67 -4.51
CA ASN A 351 -5.04 10.45 -4.28
C ASN A 351 -5.79 10.82 -5.56
N VAL A 352 -6.35 9.81 -6.24
CA VAL A 352 -7.13 10.00 -7.46
C VAL A 352 -8.60 9.77 -7.12
N PHE A 353 -9.45 10.69 -7.58
CA PHE A 353 -10.90 10.55 -7.46
C PHE A 353 -11.38 9.47 -8.43
N ARG A 354 -11.91 8.38 -7.88
CA ARG A 354 -12.53 7.31 -8.65
C ARG A 354 -14.04 7.51 -8.65
N TYR A 355 -14.59 7.65 -9.86
CA TYR A 355 -16.01 7.84 -10.08
C TYR A 355 -16.72 6.50 -10.32
N GLU A 356 -17.71 6.18 -9.51
CA GLU A 356 -18.56 5.00 -9.74
C GLU A 356 -19.83 5.42 -10.49
N SER A 357 -19.82 5.25 -11.82
CA SER A 357 -20.89 5.75 -12.70
C SER A 357 -22.22 4.99 -12.53
N TRP A 358 -22.17 3.73 -12.12
CA TRP A 358 -23.37 2.89 -12.04
C TRP A 358 -24.36 3.35 -10.97
N SER A 359 -23.88 3.69 -9.77
CA SER A 359 -24.72 4.17 -8.67
C SER A 359 -25.40 5.50 -9.01
N LEU A 360 -24.70 6.36 -9.74
CA LEU A 360 -25.25 7.61 -10.25
C LEU A 360 -26.36 7.35 -11.27
N ILE A 361 -26.07 6.54 -12.30
CA ILE A 361 -27.04 6.26 -13.37
C ILE A 361 -28.29 5.58 -12.78
N ALA A 362 -28.11 4.60 -11.88
CA ALA A 362 -29.22 3.89 -11.26
C ALA A 362 -30.16 4.83 -10.48
N SER A 363 -29.62 5.77 -9.70
CA SER A 363 -30.44 6.72 -8.91
C SER A 363 -31.23 7.69 -9.79
N TYR A 364 -30.59 8.29 -10.80
CA TYR A 364 -31.27 9.20 -11.73
C TYR A 364 -32.31 8.49 -12.60
N VAL A 365 -31.97 7.33 -13.18
CA VAL A 365 -32.89 6.58 -14.02
C VAL A 365 -34.12 6.17 -13.21
N THR A 366 -33.93 5.69 -11.97
CA THR A 366 -35.06 5.33 -11.11
C THR A 366 -35.97 6.52 -10.81
N GLY A 367 -35.40 7.70 -10.49
CA GLY A 367 -36.17 8.92 -10.26
C GLY A 367 -36.94 9.39 -11.51
N VAL A 368 -36.30 9.35 -12.69
CA VAL A 368 -36.93 9.72 -13.96
C VAL A 368 -38.07 8.77 -14.32
N VAL A 369 -37.87 7.45 -14.20
CA VAL A 369 -38.92 6.45 -14.47
C VAL A 369 -40.09 6.64 -13.51
N ALA A 370 -39.83 6.82 -12.22
CA ALA A 370 -40.87 7.01 -11.21
C ALA A 370 -41.71 8.28 -11.46
N THR A 371 -41.05 9.40 -11.77
CA THR A 371 -41.74 10.67 -12.09
C THR A 371 -42.50 10.59 -13.41
N ALA A 372 -41.97 9.89 -14.42
CA ALA A 372 -42.66 9.65 -15.68
C ALA A 372 -43.95 8.84 -15.48
N LEU A 373 -43.93 7.79 -14.65
CA LEU A 373 -45.13 7.01 -14.32
C LEU A 373 -46.19 7.85 -13.60
N ILE A 374 -45.78 8.69 -12.63
CA ILE A 374 -46.70 9.62 -11.94
C ILE A 374 -47.30 10.61 -12.93
N PHE A 375 -46.49 11.13 -13.86
CA PHE A 375 -46.96 12.04 -14.89
C PHE A 375 -47.97 11.36 -15.84
N CYS A 376 -47.69 10.16 -16.32
CA CYS A 376 -48.61 9.39 -17.16
C CYS A 376 -49.94 9.10 -16.43
N LEU A 377 -49.90 8.73 -15.15
CA LEU A 377 -51.11 8.58 -14.32
C LEU A 377 -51.88 9.90 -14.18
N GLY A 378 -51.16 11.01 -13.99
CA GLY A 378 -51.73 12.36 -13.96
C GLY A 378 -52.45 12.72 -15.26
N VAL A 379 -51.80 12.51 -16.41
CA VAL A 379 -52.39 12.76 -17.74
C VAL A 379 -53.61 11.85 -17.98
N TYR A 380 -53.50 10.57 -17.65
CA TYR A 380 -54.62 9.63 -17.77
C TYR A 380 -55.84 10.05 -16.93
N SER A 381 -55.61 10.46 -15.68
CA SER A 381 -56.67 10.92 -14.79
C SER A 381 -57.32 12.22 -15.30
N LEU A 382 -56.52 13.17 -15.81
CA LEU A 382 -57.03 14.40 -16.44
C LEU A 382 -57.92 14.10 -17.65
N LEU A 383 -57.48 13.22 -18.56
CA LEU A 383 -58.25 12.84 -19.77
C LEU A 383 -59.55 12.08 -19.45
N SER A 384 -59.58 11.39 -18.32
CA SER A 384 -60.73 10.61 -17.85
C SER A 384 -61.74 11.48 -17.08
N ASN A 385 -61.25 12.46 -16.32
CA ASN A 385 -62.08 13.44 -15.62
C ASN A 385 -62.66 14.48 -16.59
N GLY A 386 -61.89 14.90 -17.62
CA GLY A 386 -62.31 15.88 -18.62
C GLY A 386 -62.30 17.34 -18.14
N VAL A 387 -62.16 17.56 -16.83
CA VAL A 387 -61.99 18.86 -16.17
C VAL A 387 -60.89 18.71 -15.12
N SER A 388 -60.11 19.77 -14.90
CA SER A 388 -59.12 19.82 -13.82
C SER A 388 -59.84 20.05 -12.49
N HIS A 389 -59.92 19.02 -11.64
CA HIS A 389 -60.48 19.16 -10.30
C HIS A 389 -59.46 19.75 -9.34
N SER A 390 -59.84 20.75 -8.55
CA SER A 390 -59.02 21.29 -7.47
C SER A 390 -59.46 20.71 -6.13
N THR A 391 -58.53 20.59 -5.18
CA THR A 391 -58.85 20.31 -3.76
C THR A 391 -59.03 21.60 -2.96
N THR A 392 -59.42 22.69 -3.64
CA THR A 392 -59.73 23.97 -2.97
C THR A 392 -60.97 23.81 -2.11
N PHE A 393 -61.07 24.60 -1.04
CA PHE A 393 -62.22 24.57 -0.13
C PHE A 393 -63.57 24.66 -0.87
N SER A 394 -63.65 25.53 -1.89
CA SER A 394 -64.83 25.67 -2.75
C SER A 394 -65.21 24.37 -3.48
N GLY A 395 -64.23 23.61 -3.99
CA GLY A 395 -64.47 22.35 -4.71
C GLY A 395 -64.97 21.25 -3.78
N ILE A 396 -64.44 21.20 -2.55
CA ILE A 396 -64.90 20.26 -1.52
C ILE A 396 -66.32 20.64 -1.07
N LEU A 397 -66.59 21.93 -0.82
CA LEU A 397 -67.91 22.43 -0.40
C LEU A 397 -69.02 22.07 -1.41
N PHE A 398 -68.74 22.20 -2.71
CA PHE A 398 -69.70 21.80 -3.74
C PHE A 398 -69.89 20.30 -3.81
N ALA A 399 -68.83 19.52 -3.60
CA ALA A 399 -68.90 18.07 -3.62
C ALA A 399 -69.61 17.47 -2.40
N THR A 400 -69.68 18.18 -1.27
CA THR A 400 -70.31 17.67 -0.02
C THR A 400 -71.78 18.09 0.14
N ARG A 401 -72.37 18.82 -0.81
CA ARG A 401 -73.76 19.29 -0.74
C ARG A 401 -74.77 18.15 -0.97
N ASN A 402 -75.05 17.37 0.07
CA ASN A 402 -76.03 16.28 0.09
C ASN A 402 -76.78 16.24 1.45
N PRO A 403 -78.13 16.18 1.49
CA PRO A 403 -78.89 16.03 2.73
C PRO A 403 -78.45 14.84 3.60
N TYR A 404 -78.05 13.72 2.99
CA TYR A 404 -77.55 12.56 3.73
C TYR A 404 -76.25 12.85 4.49
N LEU A 405 -75.34 13.62 3.89
CA LEU A 405 -74.10 14.01 4.57
C LEU A 405 -74.35 14.99 5.70
N ASN A 406 -75.37 15.85 5.57
CA ASN A 406 -75.79 16.74 6.64
C ASN A 406 -76.33 15.95 7.83
N GLU A 407 -77.14 14.91 7.60
CA GLU A 407 -77.62 14.02 8.66
C GLU A 407 -76.47 13.24 9.32
N LEU A 408 -75.52 12.72 8.53
CA LEU A 408 -74.34 12.01 9.04
C LEU A 408 -73.42 12.91 9.87
N ALA A 409 -73.39 14.21 9.59
CA ALA A 409 -72.62 15.20 10.33
C ALA A 409 -73.35 15.73 11.58
N GLN A 410 -74.64 15.44 11.77
CA GLN A 410 -75.38 15.91 12.96
C GLN A 410 -74.73 15.37 14.24
N GLY A 411 -74.32 16.28 15.12
CA GLY A 411 -73.65 15.96 16.39
C GLY A 411 -72.12 15.98 16.35
N GLN A 412 -71.51 16.28 15.20
CA GLN A 412 -70.05 16.47 15.07
C GLN A 412 -69.74 17.93 14.72
N ASN A 413 -69.27 18.71 15.70
CA ASN A 413 -69.09 20.17 15.55
C ASN A 413 -67.62 20.60 15.43
N LEU A 414 -66.67 19.66 15.47
CA LEU A 414 -65.23 19.94 15.46
C LEU A 414 -64.51 19.01 14.48
N ALA A 415 -63.48 19.52 13.79
CA ALA A 415 -62.57 18.74 12.96
C ALA A 415 -61.57 17.95 13.82
N THR A 416 -62.07 17.07 14.70
CA THR A 416 -61.24 16.23 15.58
C THR A 416 -60.65 15.05 14.84
N GLN A 417 -59.32 14.92 14.84
CA GLN A 417 -58.62 13.70 14.46
C GLN A 417 -58.27 12.92 15.75
N PRO A 418 -58.54 11.60 15.85
CA PRO A 418 -59.08 10.70 14.83
C PRO A 418 -60.61 10.72 14.71
N LEU A 419 -61.11 10.49 13.50
CA LEU A 419 -62.54 10.42 13.19
C LEU A 419 -63.25 9.26 13.93
N HIS A 420 -64.48 9.49 14.38
CA HIS A 420 -65.27 8.48 15.10
C HIS A 420 -65.47 7.22 14.24
N ARG A 421 -65.16 6.03 14.80
CA ARG A 421 -65.09 4.74 14.06
C ARG A 421 -66.37 4.38 13.28
N ALA A 422 -67.54 4.75 13.79
CA ALA A 422 -68.81 4.46 13.11
C ALA A 422 -69.04 5.32 11.85
N ILE A 423 -68.56 6.57 11.87
CA ILE A 423 -68.64 7.52 10.75
C ILE A 423 -67.56 7.20 9.72
N GLY A 424 -66.33 6.91 10.17
CA GLY A 424 -65.21 6.57 9.29
C GLY A 424 -65.45 5.35 8.40
N LYS A 425 -66.23 4.36 8.85
CA LYS A 425 -66.54 3.13 8.08
C LYS A 425 -67.58 3.33 6.98
N GLN A 426 -68.32 4.44 6.98
CA GLN A 426 -69.36 4.69 5.97
C GLN A 426 -68.73 4.85 4.59
N LYS A 427 -69.28 4.15 3.59
CA LYS A 427 -68.76 4.18 2.22
C LYS A 427 -69.45 5.26 1.40
N LEU A 428 -68.65 6.19 0.88
CA LEU A 428 -69.07 7.28 0.03
C LEU A 428 -68.49 7.12 -1.37
N GLN A 429 -69.24 7.54 -2.37
CA GLN A 429 -68.80 7.65 -3.76
C GLN A 429 -69.13 9.04 -4.28
N PHE A 430 -68.43 9.53 -5.30
CA PHE A 430 -68.72 10.79 -5.98
C PHE A 430 -69.44 10.55 -7.30
N GLY A 431 -70.56 11.23 -7.54
CA GLY A 431 -71.26 11.17 -8.83
C GLY A 431 -72.52 12.04 -8.87
N LEU A 432 -73.43 11.75 -9.81
CA LEU A 432 -74.68 12.51 -9.93
C LEU A 432 -75.72 11.96 -8.95
N LEU A 433 -76.25 12.82 -8.09
CA LEU A 433 -77.32 12.47 -7.17
C LEU A 433 -78.63 12.32 -7.96
N THR A 434 -79.28 11.16 -7.88
CA THR A 434 -80.52 10.88 -8.64
C THR A 434 -81.81 11.29 -7.91
N THR A 435 -81.73 11.57 -6.63
CA THR A 435 -82.88 11.85 -5.77
C THR A 435 -82.62 13.12 -4.98
N ASP A 436 -83.22 14.23 -5.43
CA ASP A 436 -83.33 15.43 -4.61
C ASP A 436 -84.73 16.03 -4.78
N THR A 437 -85.32 16.51 -3.68
CA THR A 437 -86.67 17.09 -3.59
C THR A 437 -86.84 18.41 -4.37
N SER A 438 -85.80 18.86 -5.07
CA SER A 438 -85.73 20.11 -5.84
C SER A 438 -85.49 19.93 -7.36
N GLY A 439 -85.41 18.69 -7.87
CA GLY A 439 -85.45 18.40 -9.31
C GLY A 439 -84.22 18.79 -10.14
N LEU A 440 -83.13 19.26 -9.54
CA LEU A 440 -81.86 19.57 -10.23
C LEU A 440 -80.78 18.56 -9.86
N ALA A 441 -80.33 17.77 -10.85
CA ALA A 441 -79.23 16.83 -10.65
C ALA A 441 -77.88 17.58 -10.60
N HIS A 442 -77.22 17.57 -9.44
CA HIS A 442 -75.86 18.10 -9.25
C HIS A 442 -74.88 17.00 -8.81
N PRO A 443 -73.57 17.17 -9.08
CA PRO A 443 -72.55 16.22 -8.64
C PRO A 443 -72.25 16.39 -7.14
N ALA A 444 -72.38 15.32 -6.36
CA ALA A 444 -72.11 15.30 -4.93
C ALA A 444 -71.62 13.92 -4.44
N PHE A 445 -71.08 13.89 -3.22
CA PHE A 445 -70.81 12.67 -2.48
C PHE A 445 -72.08 12.13 -1.83
N GLY A 446 -72.20 10.80 -1.76
CA GLY A 446 -73.39 10.11 -1.24
C GLY A 446 -73.18 8.61 -1.17
N LYS A 447 -74.23 7.88 -0.80
CA LYS A 447 -74.20 6.41 -0.77
C LYS A 447 -74.05 5.86 -2.19
N PRO A 448 -73.41 4.70 -2.36
CA PRO A 448 -73.26 4.08 -3.67
C PRO A 448 -74.59 3.77 -4.37
N GLU A 449 -75.68 3.62 -3.61
CA GLU A 449 -77.04 3.34 -4.11
C GLU A 449 -77.76 4.59 -4.66
N GLU A 450 -77.39 5.78 -4.19
CA GLU A 450 -78.04 7.07 -4.53
C GLU A 450 -77.34 7.81 -5.69
N ILE A 451 -76.26 7.21 -6.22
CA ILE A 451 -75.36 7.86 -7.16
C ILE A 451 -75.37 7.17 -8.52
N ALA A 452 -75.73 7.94 -9.55
CA ALA A 452 -75.46 7.56 -10.93
C ALA A 452 -74.00 7.89 -11.30
N ARG A 453 -73.30 6.94 -11.93
CA ARG A 453 -71.95 7.15 -12.45
C ARG A 453 -71.97 8.26 -13.51
N LEU A 454 -71.17 9.30 -13.28
CA LEU A 454 -70.90 10.34 -14.27
C LEU A 454 -70.35 9.68 -15.55
N ARG A 455 -71.11 9.72 -16.66
CA ARG A 455 -70.64 9.29 -17.99
C ARG A 455 -69.89 10.46 -18.64
N LYS A 456 -68.77 10.16 -19.32
CA LYS A 456 -67.96 11.15 -20.05
C LYS A 456 -68.88 11.95 -20.97
N ARG A 457 -69.03 13.26 -20.74
CA ARG A 457 -69.74 14.16 -21.66
C ARG A 457 -68.96 14.12 -22.97
N LYS A 458 -69.45 13.38 -23.97
CA LYS A 458 -69.02 13.58 -25.36
C LYS A 458 -69.44 15.01 -25.70
N GLY A 459 -68.47 15.81 -26.12
CA GLY A 459 -68.57 17.26 -26.17
C GLY A 459 -69.82 17.77 -26.86
N VAL A 460 -70.34 18.86 -26.33
CA VAL A 460 -70.98 19.90 -27.13
C VAL A 460 -70.30 21.18 -26.66
N ARG A 461 -69.66 21.85 -27.62
CA ARG A 461 -69.05 23.18 -27.44
C ARG A 461 -70.07 24.18 -26.97
#